data_AF-A0A1M6IWN0-F1
#
_entry.id   AF-A0A1M6IWN0-F1
#
_cell.length_a   1.000
_cell.length_b   1.000
_cell.length_c   1.000
_cell.angle_alpha   90.00
_cell.angle_beta   90.00
_cell.angle_gamma   90.00
#
_symmetry.space_group_name_H-M   'P 1'
#
loop_
_entity.id
_entity.type
_entity.pdbx_description
1 polymer ?
#
loop_
_entity_poly.entity_id
_entity_poly.type
_entity_poly.pdbx_seq_one_letter_code
_entity_poly.pdbx_strand_id
1 'polypeptide(L)'
;MVGSFGLIMDTIAEGFDRDGNKEFINFVSFSKGSASDLKSQTFRAFDKILITEEQFNKLINMCELEKNKIGAFMYYFKKSEIKGQKIKRN
;
A
#
# COMPACT_ATOMS: atom_id res chain seq x y z
N MET A 1 3.83 -14.51 2.64
CA MET A 1 4.65 -13.40 2.10
C MET A 1 4.18 -13.01 0.70
N VAL A 2 4.07 -13.97 -0.23
CA VAL A 2 3.60 -13.73 -1.61
C VAL A 2 2.20 -13.08 -1.66
N GLY A 3 1.25 -13.54 -0.83
CA GLY A 3 -0.11 -12.99 -0.81
C GLY A 3 -0.19 -11.51 -0.44
N SER A 4 0.54 -11.06 0.60
CA SER A 4 0.50 -9.66 1.03
C SER A 4 1.14 -8.69 0.02
N PHE A 5 2.11 -9.16 -0.77
CA PHE A 5 2.70 -8.34 -1.83
C PHE A 5 1.74 -8.13 -3.00
N GLY A 6 1.09 -9.21 -3.48
CA GLY A 6 0.07 -9.12 -4.54
C GLY A 6 -1.09 -8.20 -4.17
N LEU A 7 -1.58 -8.34 -2.93
CA LEU A 7 -2.67 -7.52 -2.41
C LEU A 7 -2.40 -6.01 -2.42
N ILE A 8 -1.15 -5.57 -2.24
CA ILE A 8 -0.80 -4.13 -2.30
C ILE A 8 -1.08 -3.59 -3.70
N MET A 9 -0.65 -4.29 -4.75
CA MET A 9 -0.87 -3.85 -6.13
C MET A 9 -2.33 -4.00 -6.54
N ASP A 10 -2.96 -5.13 -6.19
CA ASP A 10 -4.35 -5.42 -6.56
C ASP A 10 -5.32 -4.39 -5.96
N THR A 11 -5.15 -4.02 -4.69
CA THR A 11 -6.00 -3.03 -4.03
C THR A 11 -5.81 -1.61 -4.58
N ILE A 12 -4.60 -1.23 -5.01
CA ILE A 12 -4.37 0.06 -5.67
C ILE A 12 -5.05 0.07 -7.04
N ALA A 13 -4.87 -0.98 -7.85
CA ALA A 13 -5.47 -1.08 -9.17
C ALA A 13 -7.00 -1.11 -9.09
N GLU A 14 -7.56 -1.93 -8.21
CA GLU A 14 -9.01 -2.01 -8.01
C GLU A 14 -9.57 -0.67 -7.54
N GLY A 15 -8.91 0.01 -6.59
CA GLY A 15 -9.35 1.30 -6.11
C GLY A 15 -9.36 2.37 -7.20
N PHE A 16 -8.37 2.34 -8.11
CA PHE A 16 -8.25 3.31 -9.19
C PHE A 16 -9.43 3.20 -10.16
N ASP A 17 -9.87 1.98 -10.45
CA ASP A 17 -10.99 1.67 -11.34
C ASP A 17 -12.37 1.99 -10.73
N ARG A 18 -12.45 2.45 -9.48
CA ARG A 18 -13.71 2.87 -8.82
C ARG A 18 -14.14 4.31 -9.14
N ASP A 19 -13.34 5.07 -9.88
CA ASP A 19 -13.64 6.42 -10.40
C ASP A 19 -13.99 7.52 -9.36
N GLY A 20 -13.80 7.27 -8.07
CA GLY A 20 -14.10 8.21 -6.99
C GLY A 20 -12.98 8.32 -5.96
N ASN A 21 -12.54 9.55 -5.62
CA ASN A 21 -11.41 9.74 -4.70
C ASN A 21 -11.62 9.13 -3.31
N LYS A 22 -12.84 9.22 -2.76
CA LYS A 22 -13.13 8.69 -1.42
C LYS A 22 -12.99 7.16 -1.39
N GLU A 23 -13.51 6.51 -2.43
CA GLU A 23 -13.43 5.05 -2.59
C GLU A 23 -11.98 4.65 -2.85
N PHE A 24 -11.27 5.37 -3.73
CA PHE A 24 -9.86 5.15 -3.99
C PHE A 24 -9.00 5.23 -2.72
N ILE A 25 -9.19 6.27 -1.91
CA ILE A 25 -8.47 6.44 -0.63
C ILE A 25 -8.75 5.26 0.31
N ASN A 26 -10.00 4.76 0.37
CA ASN A 26 -10.31 3.59 1.19
C ASN A 26 -9.56 2.34 0.69
N PHE A 27 -9.53 2.10 -0.61
CA PHE A 27 -8.80 0.97 -1.20
C PHE A 27 -7.29 1.05 -0.96
N VAL A 28 -6.70 2.22 -1.18
CA VAL A 28 -5.27 2.49 -0.94
C VAL A 28 -4.90 2.35 0.55
N SER A 29 -5.86 2.53 1.47
CA SER A 29 -5.64 2.29 2.90
C SER A 29 -5.44 0.81 3.24
N PHE A 30 -6.11 -0.10 2.52
CA PHE A 30 -5.88 -1.54 2.65
C PHE A 30 -4.48 -1.90 2.18
N SER A 31 -4.01 -1.32 1.06
CA SER A 31 -2.64 -1.50 0.57
C SER A 31 -1.60 -1.09 1.62
N LYS A 32 -1.83 0.03 2.32
CA LYS A 32 -0.96 0.47 3.43
C LYS A 32 -0.93 -0.52 4.59
N GLY A 33 -2.07 -1.14 4.89
CA GLY A 33 -2.19 -2.22 5.87
C GLY A 33 -1.37 -3.44 5.46
N SER A 34 -1.55 -3.92 4.24
CA SER A 34 -0.83 -5.08 3.70
C SER A 34 0.69 -4.90 3.67
N ALA A 35 1.19 -3.67 3.47
CA ALA A 35 2.62 -3.37 3.59
C ALA A 35 3.14 -3.51 5.04
N SER A 36 2.31 -3.23 6.05
CA SER A 36 2.64 -3.46 7.46
C SER A 36 2.63 -4.96 7.80
N ASP A 37 1.69 -5.72 7.23
CA ASP A 37 1.65 -7.17 7.37
C ASP A 37 2.85 -7.86 6.74
N LEU A 38 3.28 -7.38 5.56
CA LEU A 38 4.49 -7.86 4.90
C LEU A 38 5.72 -7.61 5.76
N LYS A 39 5.86 -6.41 6.34
CA LYS A 39 6.93 -6.09 7.29
C LYS A 39 6.95 -7.06 8.47
N SER A 40 5.79 -7.34 9.08
CA SER A 40 5.65 -8.33 10.16
C SER A 40 6.05 -9.76 9.71
N GLN A 41 5.70 -10.15 8.49
CA GLN A 41 6.14 -11.43 7.91
C GLN A 41 7.64 -11.49 7.68
N THR A 42 8.27 -10.38 7.29
CA THR A 42 9.72 -10.26 7.14
C THR A 42 10.45 -10.46 8.48
N PHE A 43 9.96 -9.88 9.58
CA PHE A 43 10.47 -10.17 10.93
C PHE A 43 10.39 -11.66 11.26
N ARG A 44 9.20 -12.28 11.10
CA ARG A 44 9.03 -13.72 11.35
C ARG A 44 9.92 -14.61 10.48
N ALA A 45 10.22 -14.20 9.25
CA ALA A 45 11.13 -14.93 8.36
C ALA A 45 12.58 -14.83 8.82
N PHE A 46 12.99 -13.66 9.32
CA PHE A 46 14.32 -13.44 9.88
C PHE A 46 14.53 -14.20 11.19
N ASP A 47 13.55 -14.17 12.11
CA ASP A 47 13.59 -14.92 13.37
C ASP A 47 13.73 -16.43 13.14
N LYS A 48 13.17 -16.93 12.03
CA LYS A 48 13.27 -18.34 11.61
C LYS A 48 14.52 -18.64 10.78
N ILE A 49 15.42 -17.67 10.59
CA ILE A 49 16.66 -17.80 9.81
C ILE A 49 16.37 -18.27 8.37
N LEU A 50 15.24 -17.83 7.81
CA LEU A 50 14.85 -18.14 6.43
C LEU A 50 15.41 -17.14 5.41
N ILE A 51 15.87 -15.99 5.89
CA ILE A 51 16.46 -14.91 5.10
C ILE A 51 17.70 -14.36 5.80
N THR A 52 18.63 -13.80 5.05
CA THR A 52 19.82 -13.14 5.60
C THR A 52 19.48 -11.79 6.24
N GLU A 53 20.37 -11.27 7.08
CA GLU A 53 20.25 -9.92 7.65
C GLU A 53 20.19 -8.85 6.54
N GLU A 54 20.98 -9.00 5.49
CA GLU A 54 20.94 -8.10 4.32
C GLU A 54 19.55 -8.11 3.66
N GLN A 55 18.99 -9.30 3.41
CA GLN A 55 17.66 -9.45 2.84
C GLN A 55 16.59 -8.87 3.77
N PHE A 56 16.69 -9.12 5.07
CA PHE A 56 15.80 -8.59 6.08
C PHE A 56 15.81 -7.05 6.07
N ASN A 57 16.99 -6.43 6.16
CA ASN A 57 17.16 -4.98 6.15
C ASN A 57 16.64 -4.35 4.85
N LYS A 58 16.90 -4.98 3.70
CA LYS A 58 16.36 -4.54 2.42
C LYS A 58 14.82 -4.57 2.42
N LEU A 59 14.22 -5.68 2.85
CA LEU A 59 12.78 -5.87 2.85
C LEU A 59 12.05 -4.90 3.79
N ILE A 60 12.54 -4.70 5.02
CA ILE A 60 11.89 -3.76 5.96
C ILE A 60 11.99 -2.31 5.46
N ASN A 61 13.10 -1.93 4.83
CA ASN A 61 13.28 -0.59 4.24
C ASN A 61 12.35 -0.37 3.05
N MET A 62 12.20 -1.38 2.18
CA MET A 62 11.23 -1.32 1.08
C MET A 62 9.79 -1.22 1.60
N CYS A 63 9.42 -2.00 2.62
CA CYS A 63 8.08 -1.91 3.22
C CYS A 63 7.80 -0.50 3.80
N GLU A 64 8.78 0.11 4.45
CA GLU A 64 8.64 1.45 5.03
C GLU A 64 8.53 2.53 3.93
N LEU A 65 9.37 2.42 2.90
CA LEU A 65 9.33 3.32 1.74
C LEU A 65 7.95 3.29 1.07
N GLU A 66 7.41 2.09 0.81
CA GLU A 66 6.11 1.95 0.16
C GLU A 66 4.97 2.47 1.05
N LYS A 67 5.00 2.20 2.36
CA LYS A 67 4.02 2.79 3.30
C LYS A 67 4.03 4.32 3.27
N ASN A 68 5.22 4.92 3.18
CA ASN A 68 5.37 6.37 3.12
C ASN A 68 4.85 6.95 1.80
N LYS A 69 5.17 6.32 0.66
CA LYS A 69 4.63 6.71 -0.66
C LYS A 69 3.11 6.61 -0.68
N ILE A 70 2.55 5.49 -0.22
CA ILE A 70 1.10 5.28 -0.13
C ILE A 70 0.47 6.37 0.76
N GLY A 71 1.09 6.68 1.91
CA GLY A 71 0.61 7.74 2.80
C GLY A 71 0.62 9.13 2.15
N ALA A 72 1.70 9.49 1.46
CA ALA A 72 1.82 10.75 0.72
C ALA A 72 0.79 10.84 -0.41
N PHE A 73 0.57 9.74 -1.12
CA PHE A 73 -0.41 9.63 -2.18
C PHE A 73 -1.85 9.81 -1.66
N MET A 74 -2.22 9.13 -0.56
CA MET A 74 -3.52 9.35 0.09
C MET A 74 -3.71 10.81 0.52
N TYR A 75 -2.66 11.44 1.06
CA TYR A 75 -2.70 12.84 1.46
C TYR A 75 -2.93 13.78 0.27
N TYR A 76 -2.26 13.52 -0.87
CA TYR A 76 -2.49 14.23 -2.12
C TYR A 76 -3.94 14.13 -2.57
N PHE A 77 -4.53 12.93 -2.62
CA PHE A 77 -5.93 12.74 -3.05
C PHE A 77 -6.94 13.38 -2.10
N LYS A 78 -6.65 13.42 -0.79
CA LYS A 78 -7.50 14.12 0.18
C LYS A 78 -7.55 15.64 -0.05
N LYS A 79 -6.44 16.22 -0.54
CA LYS A 79 -6.33 17.65 -0.85
C LYS A 79 -6.71 18.01 -2.28
N SER A 80 -6.76 17.04 -3.18
CA SER A 80 -7.08 17.26 -4.59
C SER A 80 -8.53 17.76 -4.76
N GLU A 81 -8.70 18.80 -5.58
CA GLU A 81 -10.01 19.29 -6.01
C GLU A 81 -10.66 18.39 -7.07
N ILE A 82 -9.87 17.54 -7.72
CA ILE A 82 -10.34 16.56 -8.71
C ILE A 82 -10.96 15.40 -7.94
N LYS A 83 -12.29 15.28 -7.92
CA LYS A 83 -13.04 14.31 -7.10
C LYS A 83 -13.20 12.92 -7.75
N GLY A 84 -12.71 12.75 -8.98
CA GLY A 84 -12.91 11.56 -9.81
C GLY A 84 -14.08 11.72 -10.78
N GLN A 85 -14.11 10.88 -11.84
CA GLN A 85 -15.12 10.99 -12.91
C GLN A 85 -16.53 10.65 -12.45
N LYS A 86 -16.67 9.88 -11.36
CA LYS A 86 -17.95 9.54 -10.74
C LYS A 86 -18.66 10.76 -10.13
N ILE A 87 -17.89 11.79 -9.79
CA ILE A 87 -18.38 13.09 -9.33
C ILE A 87 -18.17 14.09 -10.47
N LYS A 88 -18.80 13.85 -11.64
CA LYS A 88 -18.96 14.92 -12.62
C LYS A 88 -19.79 16.02 -11.96
N ARG A 89 -19.17 17.19 -11.75
CA ARG A 89 -19.87 18.45 -11.50
C ARG A 89 -20.75 18.73 -12.72
N ASN A 90 -22.06 18.83 -12.51
CA ASN A 90 -22.96 19.51 -13.43
C ASN A 90 -22.48 20.95 -13.66
#